data_AF-A0A537YLS2-F1
#
_entry.id   AF-A0A537YLS2-F1
#
_cell.length_a   1.000
_cell.length_b   1.000
_cell.length_c   1.000
_cell.angle_alpha   90.00
_cell.angle_beta   90.00
_cell.angle_gamma   90.00
#
_symmetry.space_group_name_H-M   'P 1'
#
loop_
_entity.id
_entity.type
_entity.pdbx_description
1 polymer ?
#
loop_
_entity_poly.entity_id
_entity_poly.type
_entity_poly.pdbx_seq_one_letter_code
_entity_poly.pdbx_strand_id
1 'polypeptide(L)'
;MSTANGEANELRSHSTGELVKQLSEQTTTLVRKEIELARAELTAKGKVAGQGAGMFGGAAVVGLLALGTLTVVILALLDKAMDLWVAALIVTLVYGAVAAVLAMRGRDRVKEGMPPAPEQTVETVKEDVQWAKSQAKSARR
;
A
#
# COMPACT_ATOMS: atom_id res chain seq x y z
N MET A 1 -46.28 -28.14 49.91
CA MET A 1 -46.69 -27.01 49.05
C MET A 1 -45.66 -25.87 49.12
N SER A 2 -44.35 -26.18 48.99
CA SER A 2 -43.24 -25.22 49.25
C SER A 2 -42.03 -25.44 48.32
N THR A 3 -42.25 -25.92 47.10
CA THR A 3 -41.17 -26.16 46.11
C THR A 3 -41.36 -25.37 44.81
N ALA A 4 -42.52 -24.71 44.61
CA ALA A 4 -42.81 -23.98 43.37
C ALA A 4 -42.19 -22.56 43.29
N ASN A 5 -41.71 -22.00 44.41
CA ASN A 5 -41.14 -20.64 44.45
C ASN A 5 -39.63 -20.57 44.16
N GLY A 6 -38.92 -21.70 44.08
CA GLY A 6 -37.48 -21.73 43.78
C GLY A 6 -37.17 -21.63 42.29
N GLU A 7 -37.94 -22.32 41.44
CA GLU A 7 -37.66 -22.43 40.00
C GLU A 7 -37.99 -21.16 39.19
N ALA A 8 -38.94 -20.34 39.68
CA ALA A 8 -39.35 -19.10 39.01
C ALA A 8 -38.32 -17.94 39.13
N ASN A 9 -37.29 -18.09 39.96
CA ASN A 9 -36.22 -17.11 40.16
C ASN A 9 -34.96 -17.46 39.34
N GLU A 10 -34.70 -18.74 39.04
CA GLU A 10 -33.57 -19.18 38.20
C GLU A 10 -33.79 -18.86 36.70
N LEU A 11 -35.04 -18.75 36.24
CA LEU A 11 -35.34 -18.39 34.84
C LEU A 11 -35.23 -16.88 34.56
N ARG A 12 -35.22 -16.04 35.61
CA ARG A 12 -35.10 -14.57 35.49
C ARG A 12 -33.67 -14.06 35.64
N SER A 13 -32.73 -14.93 36.04
CA SER A 13 -31.32 -14.61 36.24
C SER A 13 -30.46 -14.79 34.99
N HIS A 14 -31.00 -15.28 33.87
CA HIS A 14 -30.45 -14.96 32.55
C HIS A 14 -30.81 -13.51 32.19
N SER A 15 -30.18 -12.60 32.93
CA SER A 15 -30.47 -11.18 32.87
C SER A 15 -30.02 -10.60 31.53
N THR A 16 -30.65 -9.51 31.10
CA THR A 16 -30.22 -8.70 29.96
C THR A 16 -28.73 -8.31 30.05
N GLY A 17 -28.15 -8.24 31.26
CA GLY A 17 -26.72 -8.04 31.48
C GLY A 17 -25.83 -9.19 31.01
N GLU A 18 -26.29 -10.45 31.09
CA GLU A 18 -25.59 -11.65 30.60
C GLU A 18 -25.50 -11.62 29.06
N LEU A 19 -26.60 -11.25 28.40
CA LEU A 19 -26.70 -11.13 26.94
C LEU A 19 -25.82 -10.00 26.41
N VAL A 20 -25.81 -8.84 27.07
CA VAL A 20 -24.94 -7.70 26.71
C VAL A 20 -23.46 -8.08 26.88
N LYS A 21 -23.13 -8.83 27.94
CA LYS A 21 -21.77 -9.34 28.16
C LYS A 21 -21.36 -10.32 27.06
N GLN A 22 -22.21 -11.28 26.70
CA GLN A 22 -21.94 -12.24 25.62
C GLN A 22 -21.82 -11.56 24.25
N LEU A 23 -22.69 -10.58 23.94
CA LEU A 23 -22.59 -9.78 22.71
C LEU A 23 -21.29 -8.97 22.66
N SER A 24 -20.86 -8.39 23.78
CA SER A 24 -19.58 -7.67 23.89
C SER A 24 -18.38 -8.60 23.67
N GLU A 25 -18.40 -9.79 24.28
CA GLU A 25 -17.38 -10.82 24.10
C GLU A 25 -17.34 -11.34 22.64
N GLN A 26 -18.50 -11.57 22.02
CA GLN A 26 -18.60 -11.99 20.62
C GLN A 26 -18.13 -10.90 19.66
N THR A 27 -18.49 -9.64 19.90
CA THR A 27 -18.05 -8.50 19.09
C THR A 27 -16.55 -8.32 19.18
N THR A 28 -15.98 -8.40 20.39
CA THR A 28 -14.53 -8.37 20.61
C THR A 28 -13.83 -9.51 19.87
N THR A 29 -14.41 -10.71 19.90
CA THR A 29 -13.89 -11.88 19.18
C THR A 29 -13.94 -11.69 17.66
N LEU A 30 -15.02 -11.11 17.14
CA LEU A 30 -15.18 -10.84 15.71
C LEU A 30 -14.17 -9.80 15.22
N VAL A 31 -14.02 -8.68 15.94
CA VAL A 31 -13.04 -7.63 15.62
C VAL A 31 -11.62 -8.22 15.60
N ARG A 32 -11.29 -9.08 16.57
CA ARG A 32 -9.98 -9.75 16.59
C ARG A 32 -9.76 -10.64 15.36
N LYS A 33 -10.79 -11.38 14.94
CA LYS A 33 -10.74 -12.21 13.72
C LYS A 33 -10.59 -11.39 12.44
N GLU A 34 -11.29 -10.27 12.32
CA GLU A 34 -11.14 -9.34 11.19
C GLU A 34 -9.72 -8.76 11.12
N ILE A 35 -9.14 -8.41 12.27
CA ILE A 35 -7.74 -7.96 12.33
C ILE A 35 -6.78 -9.08 11.91
N GLU A 36 -7.01 -10.32 12.38
CA GLU A 36 -6.20 -11.48 11.98
C GLU A 36 -6.32 -11.79 10.49
N LEU A 37 -7.52 -11.69 9.93
CA LEU A 37 -7.79 -11.87 8.50
C LEU A 37 -7.13 -10.78 7.67
N ALA A 38 -7.30 -9.51 8.05
CA ALA A 38 -6.66 -8.38 7.39
C ALA A 38 -5.12 -8.50 7.45
N ARG A 39 -4.55 -8.94 8.59
CA ARG A 39 -3.12 -9.22 8.70
C ARG A 39 -2.68 -10.34 7.75
N ALA A 40 -3.45 -11.43 7.66
CA ALA A 40 -3.13 -12.53 6.75
C ALA A 40 -3.18 -12.09 5.29
N GLU A 41 -4.20 -11.31 4.90
CA GLU A 41 -4.35 -10.80 3.55
C GLU A 41 -3.25 -9.79 3.19
N LEU A 42 -2.93 -8.85 4.09
CA LEU A 42 -1.82 -7.91 3.93
C LEU A 42 -0.48 -8.63 3.81
N THR A 43 -0.27 -9.69 4.58
CA THR A 43 0.97 -10.50 4.51
C THR A 43 1.05 -11.24 3.18
N ALA A 44 -0.05 -11.85 2.72
CA ALA A 44 -0.11 -12.53 1.44
C ALA A 44 0.14 -11.57 0.27
N LYS A 45 -0.57 -10.43 0.23
CA LYS A 45 -0.38 -9.36 -0.77
C LYS A 45 1.04 -8.79 -0.70
N GLY A 46 1.54 -8.54 0.51
CA GLY A 46 2.89 -8.02 0.75
C GLY A 46 3.98 -8.98 0.29
N LYS A 47 3.80 -10.30 0.44
CA LYS A 47 4.76 -11.30 -0.04
C LYS A 47 4.84 -11.31 -1.57
N VAL A 48 3.71 -11.30 -2.27
CA VAL A 48 3.69 -11.28 -3.73
C VAL A 48 4.26 -9.96 -4.27
N ALA A 49 3.85 -8.83 -3.70
CA ALA A 49 4.40 -7.53 -4.05
C ALA A 49 5.91 -7.44 -3.76
N GLY A 50 6.36 -7.96 -2.63
CA GLY A 50 7.77 -8.00 -2.23
C GLY A 50 8.64 -8.89 -3.11
N GLN A 51 8.13 -10.08 -3.50
CA GLN A 51 8.80 -10.94 -4.47
C GLN A 51 8.92 -10.25 -5.83
N GLY A 52 7.83 -9.64 -6.32
CA GLY A 52 7.84 -8.87 -7.56
C GLY A 52 8.86 -7.72 -7.51
N ALA A 53 8.84 -6.93 -6.45
CA ALA A 53 9.79 -5.84 -6.24
C ALA A 53 11.25 -6.35 -6.18
N GLY A 54 11.49 -7.48 -5.52
CA GLY A 54 12.81 -8.13 -5.46
C GLY A 54 13.29 -8.61 -6.83
N MET A 55 12.42 -9.25 -7.61
CA MET A 55 12.74 -9.70 -8.98
C MET A 55 13.01 -8.51 -9.91
N PHE A 56 12.19 -7.46 -9.87
CA PHE A 56 12.44 -6.24 -10.63
C PHE A 56 13.73 -5.53 -10.19
N GLY A 57 14.03 -5.49 -8.90
CA GLY A 57 15.28 -4.96 -8.38
C GLY A 57 16.49 -5.73 -8.89
N GLY A 58 16.44 -7.07 -8.82
CA GLY A 58 17.48 -7.94 -9.36
C GLY A 58 17.65 -7.78 -10.88
N ALA A 59 16.54 -7.74 -11.62
CA ALA A 59 16.54 -7.50 -13.06
C ALA A 59 17.13 -6.13 -13.43
N ALA A 60 16.88 -5.09 -12.63
CA ALA A 60 17.46 -3.76 -12.84
C ALA A 60 18.99 -3.78 -12.67
N VAL A 61 19.51 -4.48 -11.64
CA VAL A 61 20.96 -4.63 -11.43
C VAL A 61 21.60 -5.38 -12.58
N VAL A 62 21.07 -6.55 -12.95
CA VAL A 62 21.59 -7.37 -14.06
C VAL A 62 21.48 -6.60 -15.39
N GLY A 63 20.36 -5.91 -15.62
CA GLY A 63 20.16 -5.05 -16.78
C GLY A 63 21.18 -3.92 -16.86
N LEU A 64 21.51 -3.28 -15.74
CA LEU A 64 22.53 -2.23 -15.70
C LEU A 64 23.92 -2.77 -16.03
N LEU A 65 24.28 -3.94 -15.50
CA LEU A 65 25.53 -4.62 -15.85
C LEU A 65 25.58 -4.96 -17.35
N ALA A 66 24.50 -5.52 -17.89
CA ALA A 66 24.39 -5.85 -19.30
C ALA A 66 24.52 -4.61 -20.21
N LEU A 67 23.87 -3.50 -19.84
CA LEU A 67 24.00 -2.22 -20.56
C LEU A 67 25.44 -1.66 -20.47
N GLY A 68 26.10 -1.80 -19.32
CA GLY A 68 27.50 -1.43 -19.15
C GLY A 68 28.43 -2.23 -20.08
N THR A 69 28.29 -3.55 -20.10
CA THR A 69 29.06 -4.42 -21.02
C THR A 69 28.74 -4.11 -22.48
N LEU A 70 27.47 -3.90 -22.83
CA LEU A 70 27.07 -3.50 -24.19
C LEU A 70 27.72 -2.18 -24.61
N THR A 71 27.80 -1.20 -23.70
CA THR A 71 28.46 0.08 -23.95
C THR A 71 29.92 -0.13 -24.32
N VAL A 72 30.65 -0.97 -23.59
CA VAL A 72 32.05 -1.31 -23.89
C VAL A 72 32.17 -1.97 -25.26
N VAL A 73 31.27 -2.90 -25.60
CA VAL A 73 31.26 -3.55 -26.91
C VAL A 73 31.03 -2.55 -28.04
N ILE A 74 30.05 -1.65 -27.90
CA ILE A 74 29.76 -0.62 -28.90
C ILE A 74 30.98 0.29 -29.09
N LEU A 75 31.59 0.77 -27.99
CA LEU A 75 32.80 1.59 -28.08
C LEU A 75 33.94 0.86 -28.78
N ALA A 76 34.20 -0.40 -28.43
CA ALA A 76 35.25 -1.20 -29.04
C ALA A 76 35.00 -1.48 -30.54
N LEU A 77 33.74 -1.54 -30.97
CA LEU A 77 33.39 -1.66 -32.39
C LEU A 77 33.56 -0.34 -33.14
N LEU A 78 33.12 0.79 -32.56
CA LEU A 78 33.25 2.10 -33.18
C LEU A 78 34.70 2.58 -33.22
N ASP A 79 35.51 2.23 -32.21
CA ASP A 79 36.94 2.57 -32.13
C ASP A 79 37.75 2.00 -33.33
N LYS A 80 37.25 0.93 -33.96
CA LYS A 80 37.85 0.40 -35.20
C LYS A 80 37.62 1.29 -36.43
N ALA A 81 36.65 2.19 -36.37
CA ALA A 81 36.24 3.05 -37.48
C ALA A 81 36.54 4.55 -37.23
N MET A 82 36.68 4.98 -35.98
CA MET A 82 36.94 6.37 -35.59
C MET A 82 37.64 6.43 -34.23
N ASP A 83 38.18 7.59 -33.85
CA ASP A 83 38.78 7.77 -32.53
C ASP A 83 37.79 7.48 -31.38
N LEU A 84 38.29 6.83 -30.33
CA LEU A 84 37.52 6.48 -29.13
C LEU A 84 36.71 7.64 -28.54
N TRP A 85 37.25 8.86 -28.54
CA TRP A 85 36.56 10.02 -27.97
C TRP A 85 35.32 10.42 -28.80
N VAL A 86 35.38 10.28 -30.14
CA VAL A 86 34.23 10.53 -31.02
C VAL A 86 33.18 9.44 -30.81
N ALA A 87 33.61 8.19 -30.74
CA ALA A 87 32.73 7.06 -30.44
C ALA A 87 31.98 7.25 -29.11
N ALA A 88 32.70 7.66 -28.06
CA ALA A 88 32.11 7.94 -26.75
C ALA A 88 31.07 9.07 -26.79
N LEU A 89 31.33 10.15 -27.53
CA LEU A 89 30.36 11.24 -27.68
C LEU A 89 29.08 10.78 -28.41
N ILE A 90 29.22 9.99 -29.47
CA ILE A 90 28.05 9.45 -30.20
C ILE A 90 27.20 8.56 -29.30
N VAL A 91 27.82 7.61 -28.60
CA VAL A 91 27.10 6.71 -27.68
C VAL A 91 26.43 7.49 -26.56
N THR A 92 27.11 8.51 -26.02
CA THR A 92 26.54 9.39 -24.98
C THR A 92 25.31 10.15 -25.49
N LEU A 93 25.35 10.67 -26.71
CA LEU A 93 24.21 11.37 -27.30
C LEU A 93 23.01 10.43 -27.50
N VAL A 94 23.25 9.20 -27.96
CA VAL A 94 22.21 8.18 -28.12
C VAL A 94 21.56 7.83 -26.78
N TYR A 95 22.36 7.54 -25.75
CA TYR A 95 21.83 7.28 -24.41
C TYR A 95 21.11 8.49 -23.82
N GLY A 96 21.62 9.70 -24.02
CA GLY A 96 20.98 10.94 -23.59
C GLY A 96 19.61 11.12 -24.23
N ALA A 97 19.48 10.85 -25.53
CA ALA A 97 18.20 10.91 -26.23
C ALA A 97 17.18 9.89 -25.68
N VAL A 98 17.61 8.63 -25.48
CA VAL A 98 16.78 7.58 -24.87
C VAL A 98 16.36 7.98 -23.46
N ALA A 99 17.29 8.47 -22.64
CA ALA A 99 17.02 8.91 -21.27
C ALA A 99 16.02 10.09 -21.23
N ALA A 100 16.18 11.07 -22.10
CA ALA A 100 15.25 12.20 -22.21
C ALA A 100 13.83 11.73 -22.53
N VAL A 101 13.68 10.83 -23.50
CA VAL A 101 12.39 10.26 -23.89
C VAL A 101 11.76 9.45 -22.75
N LEU A 102 12.54 8.62 -22.06
CA LEU A 102 12.07 7.86 -20.91
C LEU A 102 11.65 8.76 -19.75
N ALA A 103 12.43 9.81 -19.46
CA ALA A 103 12.12 10.78 -18.41
C ALA A 103 10.82 11.54 -18.70
N MET A 104 10.61 11.97 -19.96
CA MET A 104 9.37 12.62 -20.38
C MET A 104 8.17 11.69 -20.21
N ARG A 105 8.22 10.48 -20.76
CA ARG A 105 7.12 9.50 -20.65
C ARG A 105 6.87 9.06 -19.21
N GLY A 106 7.93 8.87 -18.42
CA GLY A 106 7.84 8.54 -17.01
C GLY A 106 7.16 9.65 -16.21
N ARG A 107 7.53 10.92 -16.48
CA ARG A 107 6.89 12.08 -15.88
C ARG A 107 5.40 12.13 -16.19
N ASP A 108 5.01 11.87 -17.43
CA ASP A 108 3.60 11.91 -17.84
C ASP A 108 2.81 10.77 -17.19
N ARG A 109 3.37 9.55 -17.15
CA ARG A 109 2.79 8.41 -16.43
C ARG A 109 2.62 8.66 -14.93
N VAL A 110 3.57 9.33 -14.29
CA VAL A 110 3.46 9.70 -12.86
C VAL A 110 2.36 10.74 -12.64
N LYS A 111 2.24 11.72 -13.55
CA LYS A 111 1.16 12.72 -13.49
C LYS A 111 -0.22 12.11 -13.71
N GLU A 112 -0.34 11.13 -14.60
CA GLU A 112 -1.61 10.46 -14.92
C GLU A 112 -2.00 9.37 -13.90
N GLY A 113 -0.99 8.67 -13.35
CA GLY A 113 -1.17 7.47 -12.52
C GLY A 113 -1.17 7.72 -11.02
N MET A 114 -0.83 8.92 -10.54
CA MET A 114 -1.20 9.33 -9.18
C MET A 114 -2.69 9.66 -9.22
N PRO A 115 -3.57 8.86 -8.57
CA PRO A 115 -4.93 9.31 -8.38
C PRO A 115 -4.83 10.69 -7.70
N PRO A 116 -5.51 11.73 -8.21
CA PRO A 116 -5.66 12.96 -7.43
C PRO A 116 -6.12 12.48 -6.05
N ALA A 117 -5.41 12.89 -4.99
CA ALA A 117 -5.75 12.48 -3.62
C ALA A 117 -7.27 12.55 -3.51
N PRO A 118 -7.98 11.43 -3.25
CA PRO A 118 -9.39 11.33 -3.56
C PRO A 118 -10.11 12.48 -2.86
N GLU A 119 -10.50 13.50 -3.65
CA GLU A 119 -10.89 14.80 -3.11
C GLU A 119 -12.08 14.63 -2.18
N GLN A 120 -12.97 13.71 -2.55
CA GLN A 120 -14.10 13.24 -1.75
C GLN A 120 -13.66 12.62 -0.42
N THR A 121 -12.66 11.74 -0.40
CA THR A 121 -12.18 11.14 0.87
C THR A 121 -11.51 12.17 1.77
N VAL A 122 -10.82 13.16 1.20
CA VAL A 122 -10.22 14.26 1.98
C VAL A 122 -11.28 15.22 2.52
N GLU A 123 -12.35 15.48 1.75
CA GLU A 123 -13.51 16.26 2.20
C GLU A 123 -14.29 15.54 3.30
N THR A 124 -14.63 14.26 3.13
CA THR A 124 -15.38 13.49 4.15
C THR A 124 -14.59 13.40 5.47
N VAL A 125 -13.27 13.16 5.40
CA VAL A 125 -12.43 13.15 6.62
C VAL A 125 -12.36 14.54 7.27
N LYS A 126 -12.37 15.63 6.49
CA LYS A 126 -12.44 16.99 7.04
C LYS A 126 -13.80 17.27 7.69
N GLU A 127 -14.90 16.88 7.07
CA GLU A 127 -16.24 17.01 7.63
C GLU A 127 -16.38 16.22 8.93
N ASP A 128 -15.89 14.98 8.97
CA ASP A 128 -15.92 14.13 10.17
C ASP A 128 -15.14 14.74 11.33
N VAL A 129 -13.96 15.33 11.05
CA VAL A 129 -13.15 16.03 12.06
C VAL A 129 -13.84 17.31 12.55
N GLN A 130 -14.51 18.06 11.66
CA GLN A 130 -15.25 19.27 12.02
C GLN A 130 -16.48 18.93 12.86
N TRP A 131 -17.22 17.88 12.49
CA TRP A 131 -18.37 17.39 13.22
C TRP A 131 -17.97 16.93 14.63
N ALA A 132 -16.90 16.14 14.76
CA ALA A 132 -16.37 15.70 16.04
C ALA A 132 -15.93 16.88 16.94
N LYS A 133 -15.28 17.92 16.37
CA LYS A 133 -14.93 19.14 17.10
C LYS A 133 -16.14 19.94 17.56
N SER A 134 -17.19 20.00 16.74
CA SER A 134 -18.43 20.73 17.07
C SER A 134 -19.18 20.06 18.22
N GLN A 135 -19.26 18.73 18.22
CA GLN A 135 -19.87 17.94 19.29
C GLN A 135 -19.11 18.11 20.62
N ALA A 136 -17.78 18.04 20.59
CA ALA A 136 -16.95 18.26 21.79
C ALA A 136 -17.07 19.68 22.36
N LYS A 137 -17.28 20.69 21.50
CA LYS A 137 -17.51 22.09 21.94
C LYS A 137 -18.92 22.29 22.50
N SER A 138 -19.93 21.60 21.96
CA SER A 138 -21.32 21.67 22.44
C SER A 138 -21.49 21.02 23.80
N ALA A 139 -20.78 19.91 24.09
CA ALA A 139 -20.83 19.21 25.36
C ALA A 139 -20.12 19.93 26.51
N ARG A 140 -19.38 21.01 26.23
CA ARG A 140 -18.63 21.82 27.21
C ARG A 140 -19.35 23.13 27.58
N ARG A 141 -20.50 23.42 26.96
CA ARG A 141 -21.41 24.50 27.34
C ARG A 141 -22.60 23.93 28.08
#